data_AF-A0A2G6HFI1-F1
#
_entry.id   AF-A0A2G6HFI1-F1
#
_cell.length_a   1.000
_cell.length_b   1.000
_cell.length_c   1.000
_cell.angle_alpha   90.00
_cell.angle_beta   90.00
_cell.angle_gamma   90.00
#
_symmetry.space_group_name_H-M   'P 1'
#
loop_
_entity.id
_entity.type
_entity.pdbx_description
1 polymer ?
#
loop_
_entity_poly.entity_id
_entity_poly.type
_entity_poly.pdbx_seq_one_letter_code
_entity_poly.pdbx_strand_id
1 'polypeptide(L)'
;MADLEFDRAALGVSAKKDWHDARQFADAGKAMDGLTPEAAVKELPSGDSYGTFALLGRVNYFKTTMQAVLREFSDACGVLGSGQESVIANHDETESEVSRLFMDVIA
;
A
#
# COMPACT_ATOMS: atom_id res chain seq x y z
N MET A 1 -8.51 -26.16 31.72
CA MET A 1 -7.41 -25.46 31.05
C MET A 1 -8.04 -24.69 29.91
N ALA A 2 -7.77 -23.40 29.79
CA ALA A 2 -8.11 -22.68 28.57
C ALA A 2 -6.97 -22.97 27.58
N ASP A 3 -7.29 -23.46 26.39
CA ASP A 3 -6.32 -23.54 25.30
C ASP A 3 -5.86 -22.12 24.97
N LEU A 4 -4.54 -21.91 25.04
CA LEU A 4 -3.90 -20.69 24.58
C LEU A 4 -3.40 -20.99 23.16
N GLU A 5 -4.29 -20.83 22.18
CA GLU A 5 -4.02 -21.08 20.76
C GLU A 5 -4.14 -19.77 19.98
N PHE A 6 -3.34 -19.62 18.94
CA PHE A 6 -3.29 -18.47 18.06
C PHE A 6 -4.53 -18.47 17.17
N ASP A 7 -5.57 -17.80 17.67
CA ASP A 7 -6.79 -17.60 16.91
C ASP A 7 -6.63 -16.40 15.94
N ARG A 8 -6.31 -16.73 14.69
CA ARG A 8 -6.22 -15.78 13.58
C ARG A 8 -7.49 -14.94 13.40
N ALA A 9 -8.66 -15.52 13.66
CA ALA A 9 -9.95 -14.85 13.50
C ALA A 9 -10.22 -13.89 14.67
N ALA A 10 -9.85 -14.27 15.90
CA ALA A 10 -9.94 -13.38 17.07
C ALA A 10 -8.98 -12.19 16.99
N LEU A 11 -7.81 -12.36 16.38
CA LEU A 11 -6.83 -11.30 16.16
C LEU A 11 -7.15 -10.40 14.95
N GLY A 12 -8.18 -10.74 14.16
CA GLY A 12 -8.56 -9.99 12.96
C GLY A 12 -7.47 -10.01 11.87
N VAL A 13 -6.58 -10.99 11.90
CA VAL A 13 -5.43 -11.07 11.00
C VAL A 13 -5.88 -11.75 9.71
N SER A 14 -6.37 -10.97 8.75
CA SER A 14 -6.62 -11.46 7.39
C SER A 14 -5.33 -11.34 6.58
N ALA A 15 -4.67 -12.47 6.32
CA ALA A 15 -3.52 -12.50 5.43
C ALA A 15 -3.97 -12.00 4.05
N LYS A 16 -3.49 -10.83 3.63
CA LYS A 16 -3.65 -10.21 2.29
C LYS A 16 -5.04 -9.87 1.78
N LYS A 17 -6.10 -10.59 2.18
CA LYS A 17 -7.40 -10.54 1.47
C LYS A 17 -8.04 -9.16 1.50
N ASP A 18 -7.82 -8.39 2.58
CA ASP A 18 -8.44 -7.09 2.77
C ASP A 18 -7.51 -5.91 2.49
N TRP A 19 -6.26 -6.15 2.08
CA TRP A 19 -5.28 -5.08 1.80
C TRP A 19 -5.40 -4.55 0.37
N HIS A 20 -6.58 -4.03 0.06
CA HIS A 20 -6.89 -3.37 -1.20
C HIS A 20 -6.18 -2.04 -1.37
N ASP A 21 -5.71 -1.44 -0.28
CA ASP A 21 -5.09 -0.12 -0.23
C ASP A 21 -3.87 -0.04 -1.15
N ALA A 22 -3.02 -1.08 -1.17
CA ALA A 22 -1.85 -1.12 -2.06
C ALA A 22 -2.25 -0.94 -3.53
N ARG A 23 -3.27 -1.70 -3.96
CA ARG A 23 -3.77 -1.62 -5.33
C ARG A 23 -4.47 -0.30 -5.62
N GLN A 24 -5.24 0.22 -4.67
CA GLN A 24 -5.92 1.51 -4.82
C GLN A 24 -4.91 2.65 -4.98
N PHE A 25 -3.84 2.66 -4.19
CA PHE A 25 -2.76 3.63 -4.32
C PHE A 25 -2.00 3.48 -5.63
N ALA A 26 -1.74 2.25 -6.09
CA ALA A 26 -1.13 1.99 -7.39
C ALA A 26 -2.01 2.51 -8.55
N ASP A 27 -3.30 2.23 -8.51
CA ASP A 27 -4.27 2.66 -9.53
C ASP A 27 -4.40 4.20 -9.54
N ALA A 28 -4.44 4.83 -8.37
CA ALA A 28 -4.41 6.29 -8.24
C ALA A 28 -3.11 6.90 -8.79
N GLY A 29 -1.95 6.31 -8.47
CA GLY A 29 -0.66 6.72 -9.00
C GLY A 29 -0.55 6.57 -10.52
N LYS A 30 -1.23 5.57 -11.10
CA LYS A 30 -1.37 5.40 -12.54
C LYS A 30 -2.34 6.41 -13.15
N ALA A 31 -3.44 6.75 -12.49
CA ALA A 31 -4.37 7.78 -12.96
C ALA A 31 -3.68 9.14 -13.13
N MET A 32 -2.66 9.42 -12.30
CA MET A 32 -1.82 10.61 -12.46
C MET A 32 -1.11 10.66 -13.82
N ASP A 33 -0.74 9.54 -14.45
CA ASP A 33 -0.11 9.53 -15.78
C ASP A 33 -1.00 10.15 -16.85
N GLY A 34 -2.33 10.00 -16.71
CA GLY A 34 -3.32 10.53 -17.63
C GLY A 34 -3.58 12.03 -17.50
N LEU A 35 -3.07 12.69 -16.46
CA LEU A 35 -3.23 14.14 -16.32
C LEU A 35 -2.33 14.88 -17.31
N THR A 36 -2.90 15.83 -18.05
CA THR A 36 -2.17 16.67 -19.02
C THR A 36 -2.24 18.14 -18.63
N PRO A 37 -1.40 18.61 -17.68
CA PRO A 37 -1.38 20.00 -17.24
C PRO A 37 -1.24 21.01 -18.38
N GLU A 38 -0.53 20.64 -19.44
CA GLU A 38 -0.30 21.45 -20.64
C GLU A 38 -1.61 21.79 -21.36
N ALA A 39 -2.60 20.88 -21.35
CA ALA A 39 -3.90 21.12 -21.98
C ALA A 39 -4.74 22.15 -21.20
N ALA A 40 -4.44 22.36 -19.92
CA ALA A 40 -5.13 23.33 -19.06
C ALA A 40 -4.51 24.74 -19.10
N VAL A 41 -3.35 24.89 -19.75
CA VAL A 41 -2.61 26.16 -19.79
C VAL A 41 -2.61 26.71 -21.21
N LYS A 42 -3.05 27.96 -21.35
CA LYS A 42 -3.05 28.68 -22.63
C LYS A 42 -2.20 29.94 -22.49
N GLU A 43 -1.45 30.26 -23.54
CA GLU A 43 -0.80 31.55 -23.65
C GLU A 43 -1.84 32.67 -23.71
N LEU A 44 -1.52 33.80 -23.10
CA LEU A 44 -2.35 34.99 -23.25
C LEU A 44 -2.21 35.50 -24.69
N PRO A 45 -3.32 35.94 -25.33
CA PRO A 45 -3.28 36.45 -26.71
C PRO A 45 -2.40 37.71 -26.86
N SER A 46 -2.06 38.38 -25.76
CA SER A 46 -1.13 39.50 -25.71
C SER A 46 -0.59 39.69 -24.29
N GLY A 47 0.63 40.20 -24.14
CA GLY A 47 1.24 40.50 -22.84
C GLY A 47 2.12 39.37 -22.30
N ASP A 48 2.59 39.53 -21.05
CA ASP A 48 3.47 38.56 -20.40
C ASP A 48 2.68 37.33 -19.91
N SER A 49 3.08 36.14 -20.38
CA SER A 49 2.52 34.85 -19.97
C SER A 49 3.34 34.17 -18.86
N TYR A 50 4.28 34.86 -18.22
CA TYR A 50 5.11 34.29 -17.15
C TYR A 50 4.29 33.57 -16.07
N GLY A 51 3.17 34.16 -15.63
CA GLY A 51 2.32 33.55 -14.60
C GLY A 51 1.70 32.22 -15.02
N THR A 52 1.27 32.08 -16.28
CA THR A 52 0.68 30.83 -16.78
C THR A 52 1.73 29.74 -16.94
N PHE A 53 2.94 30.08 -17.39
CA PHE A 53 4.07 29.13 -17.41
C PHE A 53 4.54 28.72 -16.01
N ALA A 54 4.61 29.67 -15.07
CA ALA A 54 4.95 29.37 -13.69
C ALA A 54 3.91 28.42 -13.05
N LEU A 55 2.63 28.65 -13.31
CA LEU A 55 1.55 27.76 -12.87
C LEU A 55 1.69 26.37 -13.49
N LEU A 56 1.94 26.26 -14.81
CA LEU A 56 2.19 24.99 -15.48
C LEU A 56 3.32 24.20 -14.81
N GLY A 57 4.45 24.87 -14.54
CA GLY A 57 5.58 24.25 -13.86
C GLY A 57 5.23 23.73 -12.46
N ARG A 58 4.42 24.47 -11.71
CA ARG A 58 3.96 24.05 -10.37
C ARG A 58 2.97 22.89 -10.43
N VAL A 59 2.05 22.88 -11.39
CA VAL A 59 1.10 21.78 -11.58
C VAL A 59 1.82 20.50 -12.02
N ASN A 60 2.80 20.62 -12.92
CA ASN A 60 3.65 19.50 -13.31
C ASN A 60 4.47 18.94 -12.14
N TYR A 61 5.07 19.82 -11.34
CA TYR A 61 5.76 19.41 -10.13
C TYR A 61 4.83 18.66 -9.17
N PHE A 62 3.64 19.21 -8.89
CA PHE A 62 2.63 18.55 -8.07
C PHE A 62 2.24 17.17 -8.61
N LYS A 63 1.97 17.06 -9.92
CA LYS A 63 1.62 15.80 -10.59
C LYS A 63 2.67 14.73 -10.32
N THR A 64 3.94 15.03 -10.60
CA THR A 64 5.05 14.09 -10.42
C THR A 64 5.25 13.73 -8.95
N THR A 65 5.21 14.72 -8.05
CA THR A 65 5.37 14.47 -6.60
C THR A 65 4.25 13.60 -6.06
N MET A 66 2.99 13.90 -6.38
CA MET A 66 1.87 13.10 -5.90
C MET A 66 1.88 11.69 -6.47
N GLN A 67 2.30 11.52 -7.72
CA GLN A 67 2.49 10.18 -8.27
C GLN A 67 3.52 9.38 -7.48
N ALA A 68 4.67 9.98 -7.13
CA ALA A 68 5.69 9.32 -6.34
C ALA A 68 5.17 8.94 -4.95
N VAL A 69 4.45 9.85 -4.28
CA VAL A 69 3.83 9.60 -2.98
C VAL A 69 2.86 8.42 -3.06
N LEU A 70 1.95 8.41 -4.05
CA LEU A 70 0.99 7.31 -4.21
C LEU A 70 1.67 5.96 -4.45
N ARG A 71 2.76 5.92 -5.23
CA ARG A 71 3.53 4.69 -5.46
C ARG A 71 4.23 4.22 -4.18
N GLU A 72 4.79 5.14 -3.39
CA GLU A 72 5.42 4.79 -2.11
C GLU A 72 4.39 4.23 -1.11
N PHE A 73 3.20 4.81 -1.04
CA PHE A 73 2.11 4.26 -0.23
C PHE A 73 1.68 2.87 -0.70
N SER A 74 1.60 2.66 -2.02
CA SER A 74 1.35 1.33 -2.59
C SER A 74 2.41 0.32 -2.13
N ASP A 75 3.69 0.68 -2.18
CA ASP A 75 4.79 -0.21 -1.81
C ASP A 75 4.83 -0.47 -0.29
N ALA A 76 4.61 0.55 0.54
CA ALA A 76 4.45 0.39 1.98
C ALA A 76 3.26 -0.53 2.32
N CYS A 77 2.14 -0.35 1.61
CA CYS A 77 0.99 -1.23 1.63
C CYS A 77 1.23 -2.58 0.92
N GLY A 78 2.36 -2.80 0.25
CA GLY A 78 2.78 -4.14 -0.14
C GLY A 78 3.54 -4.82 1.00
N VAL A 79 4.46 -4.07 1.61
CA VAL A 79 5.41 -4.56 2.63
C VAL A 79 4.73 -4.95 3.93
N LEU A 80 3.80 -4.17 4.50
CA LEU A 80 3.20 -4.61 5.78
C LEU A 80 2.32 -5.86 5.60
N GLY A 81 1.73 -6.07 4.42
CA GLY A 81 0.83 -7.18 4.14
C GLY A 81 1.59 -8.48 3.94
N SER A 82 2.75 -8.41 3.27
CA SER A 82 3.68 -9.54 3.22
C SER A 82 4.32 -9.82 4.59
N GLY A 83 4.58 -8.78 5.39
CA GLY A 83 5.05 -8.92 6.78
C GLY A 83 4.04 -9.66 7.67
N GLN A 84 2.76 -9.29 7.59
CA GLN A 84 1.67 -10.00 8.28
C GLN A 84 1.57 -11.46 7.83
N GLU A 85 1.65 -11.75 6.53
CA GLU A 85 1.64 -13.11 6.00
C GLU A 85 2.78 -13.98 6.58
N SER A 86 4.00 -13.43 6.65
CA SER A 86 5.14 -14.13 7.25
C SER A 86 4.97 -14.40 8.75
N VAL A 87 4.44 -13.43 9.50
CA VAL A 87 4.21 -13.57 10.95
C VAL A 87 3.18 -14.67 11.23
N ILE A 88 2.08 -14.71 10.46
CA ILE A 88 1.07 -15.76 10.59
C ILE A 88 1.68 -17.14 10.33
N ALA A 89 2.41 -17.29 9.22
CA ALA A 89 3.02 -18.57 8.88
C ALA A 89 3.98 -19.07 9.98
N ASN A 90 4.76 -18.17 10.58
CA ASN A 90 5.67 -18.51 11.68
C ASN A 90 4.91 -18.93 12.95
N HIS A 91 3.80 -18.24 13.28
CA HIS A 91 2.97 -18.62 14.43
C HIS A 91 2.31 -19.98 14.23
N ASP A 92 1.77 -20.23 13.03
CA ASP A 92 1.15 -21.52 12.69
C ASP A 92 2.13 -22.69 12.75
N GLU A 93 3.34 -22.49 12.23
CA GLU A 93 4.41 -23.48 12.30
C GLU A 93 4.77 -23.78 13.75
N THR A 94 4.97 -22.72 14.56
CA THR A 94 5.31 -22.87 15.98
C THR A 94 4.23 -23.64 16.74
N GLU A 95 2.94 -23.35 16.53
CA GLU A 95 1.85 -24.06 17.21
C GLU A 95 1.69 -25.51 16.77
N SER A 96 1.89 -25.78 15.48
CA SER A 96 1.92 -27.15 14.95
C SER A 96 3.04 -27.96 15.60
N GLU A 97 4.24 -27.37 15.73
CA GLU A 97 5.38 -28.05 16.38
C GLU A 97 5.16 -28.30 17.87
N VAL A 98 4.64 -27.31 18.61
CA VAL A 98 4.32 -27.44 20.03
C VAL A 98 3.25 -28.51 20.26
N SER A 99 2.20 -28.52 19.43
CA SER A 99 1.13 -29.52 19.50
C SER A 99 1.66 -30.93 19.24
N ARG A 100 2.51 -31.11 18.24
CA ARG A 100 3.16 -32.39 17.93
C ARG A 100 4.03 -32.87 19.10
N LEU A 101 4.89 -32.00 19.63
CA LEU A 101 5.76 -32.32 20.77
C LEU A 101 4.96 -32.69 22.02
N PHE A 102 3.84 -32.01 22.27
CA PHE A 102 2.97 -32.35 23.39
C PHE A 102 2.39 -33.76 23.21
N MET A 103 1.85 -34.08 22.03
CA MET A 103 1.30 -35.42 21.75
C MET A 103 2.34 -36.54 21.91
N ASP A 104 3.60 -36.29 21.53
CA ASP A 104 4.70 -37.26 21.72
C ASP A 104 5.07 -37.48 23.19
N VAL A 105 4.81 -36.53 24.09
CA VAL A 105 5.11 -36.64 25.53
C VAL A 105 4.04 -37.39 26.32
N ILE A 106 2.80 -37.39 25.83
CA ILE A 106 1.65 -38.08 26.46
C ILE A 106 1.33 -39.44 25.82
N ALA A 107 2.02 -39.84 24.76
CA ALA A 107 1.96 -41.17 24.15
C ALA A 107 2.94 -42.16 24.81
#